data_AF-A0A9J6EHD2-F1
#
_entry.id   AF-A0A9J6EHD2-F1
#
_cell.length_a   1.000
_cell.length_b   1.000
_cell.length_c   1.000
_cell.angle_alpha   90.00
_cell.angle_beta   90.00
_cell.angle_gamma   90.00
#
_symmetry.space_group_name_H-M   'P 1'
#
loop_
_entity.id
_entity.type
_entity.pdbx_description
1 polymer ?
#
loop_
_entity_poly.entity_id
_entity_poly.type
_entity_poly.pdbx_seq_one_letter_code
_entity_poly.pdbx_strand_id
1 'polypeptide(L)'
;MEWHPFWEQYQQAIHDNDVISDEEKFLYLHSALSGRAAEPVAGIQATKAKYNTVIELLKEHFRYTSLLIQEHVTPLLYLPTVRSRHEVRDLRHFYDHMQQNIAALTTLGVQTDSYGVRTCVMC
;
A
#
# COMPACT_ATOMS: atom_id res chain seq x y z
N MET A 1 9.72 0.51 1.10
CA MET A 1 9.99 -0.92 1.33
C MET A 1 9.19 -1.73 0.31
N GLU A 2 9.86 -2.66 -0.37
CA GLU A 2 9.17 -3.68 -1.17
C GLU A 2 8.90 -4.90 -0.27
N TRP A 3 7.62 -5.25 -0.10
CA TRP A 3 7.23 -6.28 0.87
C TRP A 3 7.72 -7.67 0.51
N HIS A 4 7.58 -8.10 -0.76
CA HIS A 4 7.91 -9.47 -1.17
C HIS A 4 9.40 -9.81 -0.97
N PRO A 5 10.37 -9.01 -1.49
CA PRO A 5 11.78 -9.32 -1.27
C PRO A 5 12.18 -9.24 0.21
N PHE A 6 11.61 -8.29 0.95
CA PHE A 6 11.84 -8.19 2.39
C PHE A 6 11.35 -9.43 3.12
N TRP A 7 10.12 -9.88 2.85
CA TRP A 7 9.53 -11.03 3.52
C TRP A 7 10.32 -12.30 3.23
N GLU A 8 10.75 -12.53 1.99
CA GLU A 8 11.57 -13.70 1.64
C GLU A 8 12.89 -13.72 2.44
N GLN A 9 13.59 -12.59 2.49
CA GLN A 9 14.84 -12.47 3.24
C GLN A 9 14.62 -12.64 4.75
N TYR A 10 13.62 -11.97 5.30
CA TYR A 10 13.27 -12.05 6.72
C TYR A 10 12.83 -13.47 7.10
N GLN A 11 12.08 -14.14 6.23
CA GLN A 11 11.59 -15.48 6.49
C GLN A 11 12.76 -16.46 6.64
N GLN A 12 13.68 -16.46 5.68
CA GLN A 12 14.84 -17.34 5.68
C GLN A 12 15.83 -17.05 6.82
N ALA A 13 16.07 -15.77 7.12
CA ALA A 13 17.09 -15.38 8.10
C ALA A 13 16.60 -15.44 9.55
N ILE A 14 15.31 -15.15 9.78
CA ILE A 14 14.77 -14.86 11.11
C ILE A 14 13.51 -15.68 11.41
N HIS A 15 12.49 -15.68 10.54
CA HIS A 15 11.22 -16.37 10.83
C HIS A 15 11.41 -17.88 11.02
N ASP A 16 12.12 -18.51 10.09
CA ASP A 16 12.35 -19.96 10.05
C ASP A 16 13.50 -20.39 10.97
N ASN A 17 14.10 -19.45 11.71
CA ASN A 17 15.18 -19.72 12.65
C ASN A 17 14.61 -20.05 14.04
N ASP A 18 14.70 -21.32 14.45
CA ASP A 18 14.20 -21.81 15.74
C ASP A 18 15.06 -21.38 16.94
N VAL A 19 16.26 -20.85 16.71
CA VAL A 19 17.17 -20.39 17.79
C VAL A 19 16.73 -19.04 18.34
N ILE A 20 16.13 -18.19 17.50
CA ILE A 20 15.69 -16.84 17.87
C ILE A 20 14.30 -16.95 18.49
N SER A 21 14.07 -16.30 19.63
CA SER A 21 12.74 -16.32 20.24
C SER A 21 11.75 -15.48 19.44
N ASP A 22 10.46 -15.84 19.45
CA ASP A 22 9.41 -15.07 18.77
C ASP A 22 9.35 -13.60 19.20
N GLU A 23 9.76 -13.29 20.44
CA GLU A 23 9.84 -11.92 20.94
C GLU A 23 10.98 -11.13 20.27
N GLU A 24 12.16 -11.73 20.14
CA GLU A 24 13.29 -11.15 19.41
C GLU A 24 12.99 -11.04 17.91
N LYS A 25 12.35 -12.05 17.32
CA LYS A 25 11.86 -11.99 15.92
C LYS A 25 10.94 -10.79 15.75
N PHE A 26 9.97 -10.62 16.65
CA PHE A 26 9.02 -9.52 16.55
C PHE A 26 9.69 -8.16 16.76
N LEU A 27 10.61 -8.04 17.71
CA LEU A 27 11.36 -6.80 17.91
C LEU A 27 12.13 -6.40 16.65
N TYR A 28 12.81 -7.36 16.02
CA TYR A 28 13.52 -7.12 14.77
C TYR A 28 12.57 -6.70 13.65
N LEU A 29 11.48 -7.46 13.46
CA LEU A 29 10.45 -7.13 12.47
C LEU A 29 9.96 -5.70 12.66
N HIS A 30 9.55 -5.34 13.88
CA HIS A 30 9.04 -4.02 14.19
C HIS A 30 10.05 -2.91 13.89
N SER A 31 11.35 -3.15 14.14
CA SER A 31 12.41 -2.19 13.80
C SER A 31 12.68 -2.07 12.29
N ALA A 32 12.45 -3.13 11.53
CA ALA A 32 12.71 -3.19 10.09
C ALA A 32 11.55 -2.63 9.26
N LEU A 33 10.32 -2.69 9.79
CA LEU A 33 9.13 -2.16 9.14
C LEU A 33 9.20 -0.63 9.03
N SER A 34 8.83 -0.12 7.85
CA SER A 34 8.81 1.32 7.57
C SER A 34 7.70 1.68 6.58
N GLY A 35 7.23 2.92 6.64
CA GLY A 35 6.18 3.44 5.77
C GLY A 35 4.91 2.59 5.83
N ARG A 36 4.37 2.21 4.66
CA ARG A 36 3.14 1.42 4.52
C ARG A 36 3.16 0.08 5.26
N ALA A 37 4.33 -0.50 5.51
CA ALA A 37 4.43 -1.76 6.24
C ALA A 37 4.32 -1.57 7.76
N ALA A 38 4.62 -0.36 8.28
CA ALA A 38 4.55 -0.04 9.70
C ALA A 38 3.15 0.44 10.11
N GLU A 39 2.43 1.12 9.22
CA GLU A 39 1.08 1.65 9.45
C GLU A 39 0.09 0.63 10.05
N PRO A 40 -0.09 -0.58 9.48
CA PRO A 40 -1.04 -1.56 10.01
C PRO A 40 -0.67 -2.11 11.39
N VAL A 41 0.57 -1.90 11.85
CA VAL A 41 1.10 -2.46 13.11
C VAL A 41 1.51 -1.39 14.12
N ALA A 42 1.36 -0.10 13.79
CA ALA A 42 1.89 1.03 14.58
C ALA A 42 1.33 1.12 16.01
N GLY A 43 0.17 0.50 16.29
CA GLY A 43 -0.43 0.42 17.62
C GLY A 43 -0.23 -0.92 18.35
N ILE A 44 0.47 -1.88 17.73
CA ILE A 44 0.61 -3.23 18.26
C ILE A 44 1.92 -3.35 19.02
N GLN A 45 1.84 -3.54 20.33
CA GLN A 45 3.05 -3.81 21.11
C GLN A 45 3.74 -5.10 20.68
N ALA A 46 5.07 -5.03 20.61
CA ALA A 46 5.96 -6.12 20.22
C ALA A 46 6.02 -7.23 21.27
N THR A 47 4.96 -8.03 21.41
CA THR A 47 4.89 -9.16 22.35
C THR A 47 4.82 -10.49 21.63
N LYS A 48 5.45 -11.52 22.19
CA LYS A 48 5.47 -12.90 21.65
C LYS A 48 4.08 -13.40 21.22
N ALA A 49 3.06 -13.16 22.03
CA ALA A 49 1.69 -13.59 21.76
C ALA A 49 1.08 -13.00 20.48
N LYS A 50 1.59 -11.85 20.02
CA LYS A 50 1.05 -11.12 18.86
C LYS A 50 1.87 -11.33 17.59
N TYR A 51 3.04 -11.94 17.67
CA TYR A 51 3.95 -12.10 16.53
C TYR A 51 3.26 -12.73 15.31
N ASN A 52 2.66 -13.92 15.48
CA ASN A 52 1.97 -14.62 14.40
C ASN A 52 0.79 -13.81 13.83
N THR A 53 0.04 -13.13 14.71
CA THR A 53 -1.08 -12.27 14.28
C THR A 53 -0.59 -11.11 13.41
N VAL A 54 0.52 -10.49 13.78
CA VAL A 54 1.12 -9.41 12.99
C VAL A 54 1.62 -9.89 11.64
N ILE A 55 2.25 -11.07 11.59
CA ILE A 55 2.69 -11.66 10.32
C ILE A 55 1.52 -11.86 9.36
N GLU A 56 0.42 -12.47 9.83
CA GLU A 56 -0.75 -12.71 9.00
C GLU A 56 -1.41 -11.40 8.54
N LEU A 57 -1.50 -10.42 9.43
CA LEU A 57 -2.05 -9.10 9.12
C LEU A 57 -1.22 -8.38 8.03
N LEU A 58 0.11 -8.45 8.11
CA LEU A 58 0.98 -7.87 7.08
C LEU A 58 0.84 -8.61 5.74
N LYS A 59 0.83 -9.94 5.75
CA LYS A 59 0.61 -10.74 4.52
C LYS A 59 -0.71 -10.39 3.86
N GLU A 60 -1.78 -10.26 4.63
CA GLU A 60 -3.11 -9.90 4.13
C GLU A 60 -3.13 -8.48 3.53
N HIS A 61 -2.55 -7.51 4.25
CA HIS A 61 -2.48 -6.11 3.81
C HIS A 61 -1.78 -5.96 2.45
N PHE A 62 -0.63 -6.63 2.27
CA PHE A 62 0.10 -6.57 1.01
C PHE A 62 -0.53 -7.42 -0.09
N ARG A 63 -1.20 -8.53 0.24
CA ARG A 63 -1.98 -9.30 -0.73
C ARG A 63 -3.15 -8.50 -1.30
N TYR A 64 -3.91 -7.82 -0.43
CA TYR A 64 -5.02 -6.96 -0.84
C TYR A 64 -4.55 -5.83 -1.75
N THR A 65 -3.43 -5.18 -1.40
CA THR A 65 -2.84 -4.11 -2.21
C THR A 65 -2.47 -4.61 -3.61
N SER A 66 -1.82 -5.77 -3.72
CA SER A 66 -1.47 -6.36 -5.01
C SER A 66 -2.69 -6.71 -5.86
N LEU A 67 -3.75 -7.25 -5.24
CA LEU A 67 -5.00 -7.57 -5.93
C LEU A 67 -5.69 -6.33 -6.48
N LEU A 68 -5.77 -5.25 -5.68
CA LEU A 68 -6.39 -4.00 -6.10
C LEU A 68 -5.64 -3.35 -7.27
N ILE A 69 -4.30 -3.44 -7.28
CA ILE A 69 -3.48 -3.01 -8.42
C ILE A 69 -3.78 -3.87 -9.66
N GLN A 70 -3.89 -5.19 -9.49
CA GLN A 70 -4.20 -6.08 -10.59
C GLN A 70 -5.60 -5.85 -11.18
N GLU A 71 -6.59 -5.58 -10.33
CA GLU A 71 -7.98 -5.43 -10.75
C GLU A 71 -8.26 -4.06 -11.37
N HIS A 72 -7.67 -2.99 -10.83
CA HIS A 72 -8.04 -1.63 -11.22
C HIS A 72 -6.94 -0.90 -11.98
N VAL A 73 -5.68 -1.04 -11.58
CA VAL A 73 -4.57 -0.27 -12.18
C VAL A 73 -4.06 -0.94 -13.45
N THR A 74 -3.97 -2.27 -13.44
CA THR A 74 -3.46 -3.04 -14.58
C THR A 74 -4.29 -2.83 -15.85
N PRO A 75 -5.64 -2.91 -15.83
CA PRO A 75 -6.44 -2.64 -17.03
C PRO A 75 -6.31 -1.21 -17.55
N LEU A 76 -6.07 -0.23 -16.67
CA LEU A 76 -5.82 1.16 -17.08
C LEU A 76 -4.49 1.32 -17.82
N LEU A 77 -3.46 0.57 -17.43
CA LEU A 77 -2.16 0.57 -18.12
C LEU A 77 -2.21 -0.14 -19.48
N TYR A 78 -3.15 -1.08 -19.65
CA TYR A 78 -3.35 -1.83 -20.90
C TYR A 78 -4.56 -1.36 -21.71
N LEU A 79 -5.03 -0.12 -21.50
CA LEU A 79 -6.10 0.44 -22.32
C LEU A 79 -5.72 0.37 -23.81
N PRO A 80 -6.60 -0.17 -24.67
CA PRO A 80 -6.33 -0.28 -26.10
C PRO A 80 -6.06 1.10 -26.68
N THR A 81 -5.12 1.17 -27.63
CA THR A 81 -4.76 2.41 -28.32
C THR A 81 -6.01 3.04 -28.92
N VAL A 82 -6.32 4.26 -28.50
CA VAL A 82 -7.55 4.96 -28.88
C VAL A 82 -7.60 5.14 -30.40
N ARG A 83 -8.63 4.61 -31.07
CA ARG A 83 -8.68 4.54 -32.55
C ARG A 83 -9.47 5.69 -33.16
N SER A 84 -10.24 6.43 -32.38
CA SER A 84 -11.05 7.55 -32.87
C SER A 84 -11.02 8.78 -31.95
N ARG A 85 -11.19 9.98 -32.52
CA ARG A 85 -11.24 11.23 -31.75
C ARG A 85 -12.43 11.30 -30.77
N HIS A 86 -13.50 10.55 -31.01
CA HIS A 86 -14.64 10.46 -30.11
C HIS A 86 -14.31 9.63 -28.86
N GLU A 87 -13.64 8.47 -29.01
CA GLU A 87 -13.18 7.66 -27.87
C GLU A 87 -12.22 8.43 -26.93
N VAL A 88 -11.36 9.32 -27.48
CA VAL A 88 -10.48 10.16 -26.66
C VAL A 88 -11.29 11.12 -25.79
N ARG A 89 -12.36 11.70 -26.34
CA ARG A 89 -13.21 12.65 -25.62
C ARG A 89 -13.98 11.95 -24.51
N ASP A 90 -14.50 10.76 -24.79
CA ASP A 90 -15.30 10.01 -23.83
C ASP A 90 -14.42 9.46 -22.69
N LEU A 91 -13.20 9.01 -23.00
CA LEU A 91 -12.20 8.63 -21.98
C LEU A 91 -11.77 9.82 -21.12
N ARG A 92 -11.56 10.99 -21.73
CA ARG A 92 -11.25 12.23 -21.00
C ARG A 92 -12.40 12.62 -20.07
N HIS A 93 -13.63 12.56 -20.56
CA HIS A 93 -14.81 12.85 -19.74
C HIS A 93 -14.92 11.87 -18.55
N PHE A 94 -14.66 10.58 -18.77
CA PHE A 94 -14.64 9.58 -17.70
C PHE A 94 -13.52 9.87 -16.66
N TYR A 95 -12.32 10.19 -17.13
CA TYR A 95 -11.19 10.56 -16.28
C TYR A 95 -11.50 11.82 -15.46
N ASP A 96 -12.03 12.86 -16.08
CA ASP A 96 -12.42 14.11 -15.42
C ASP A 96 -13.49 13.84 -14.36
N HIS A 97 -14.44 12.95 -14.63
CA HIS A 97 -15.48 12.55 -13.68
C HIS A 97 -14.92 11.76 -12.50
N MET A 98 -13.96 10.86 -12.72
CA MET A 98 -13.26 10.16 -11.65
C MET A 98 -12.44 11.12 -10.79
N GLN A 99 -11.72 12.06 -11.41
CA GLN A 99 -10.95 13.08 -10.69
C GLN A 99 -11.85 14.00 -9.87
N GLN A 100 -13.01 14.38 -10.40
CA GLN A 100 -14.02 15.13 -9.64
C GLN A 100 -14.55 14.35 -8.45
N ASN A 101 -14.81 13.05 -8.61
CA ASN A 101 -15.23 12.19 -7.50
C ASN A 101 -14.12 12.04 -6.44
N ILE A 102 -12.87 11.84 -6.85
CA ILE A 102 -11.72 11.78 -5.94
C ILE A 102 -11.58 13.10 -5.19
N ALA A 103 -11.59 14.24 -5.89
CA ALA A 103 -11.50 15.57 -5.30
C ALA A 103 -12.67 15.87 -4.35
N ALA A 104 -13.89 15.44 -4.69
CA ALA A 104 -15.07 15.57 -3.83
C ALA A 104 -14.93 14.71 -2.57
N LEU A 105 -14.45 13.47 -2.69
CA LEU A 105 -14.16 12.59 -1.55
C LEU A 105 -13.05 13.17 -0.66
N THR A 106 -12.04 13.82 -1.23
CA THR A 106 -11.01 14.55 -0.48
C THR A 106 -11.59 15.80 0.21
N THR A 107 -12.53 16.51 -0.42
CA THR A 107 -13.18 17.72 0.12
C THR A 107 -14.17 17.40 1.24
N LEU A 108 -14.80 16.22 1.22
CA LEU A 108 -15.78 15.76 2.22
C LEU A 108 -15.14 15.28 3.54
N GLY A 109 -13.83 15.45 3.73
CA GLY A 109 -13.19 15.27 5.03
C GLY A 109 -12.63 13.88 5.31
N VAL A 110 -12.33 13.09 4.29
CA VAL A 110 -11.31 12.04 4.44
C VAL A 110 -9.97 12.74 4.45
N GLN A 111 -9.41 12.93 5.65
CA GLN A 111 -8.05 13.41 5.87
C GLN A 111 -7.07 12.53 5.09
N THR A 112 -6.72 12.90 3.86
CA THR A 112 -5.42 12.56 3.26
C THR A 112 -4.37 13.43 3.92
N ASP A 113 -4.18 13.22 5.22
CA ASP A 113 -2.99 13.69 5.89
C ASP A 113 -1.82 12.85 5.41
N SER A 114 -0.79 13.57 4.97
CA SER A 114 0.49 13.09 4.46
C SER A 114 0.50 12.55 3.03
N TYR A 115 0.33 13.45 2.05
CA TYR A 115 1.49 13.79 1.21
C TYR A 115 1.47 15.29 0.94
N GLY A 116 2.12 16.04 1.83
CA GLY A 116 2.45 17.43 1.60
C GLY A 116 3.41 17.54 0.41
N VAL A 117 2.89 17.90 -0.75
CA VAL A 117 3.66 18.62 -1.76
C VAL A 117 2.98 19.97 -1.94
N ARG A 118 3.54 20.93 -1.20
CA ARG A 118 3.38 22.35 -1.46
C ARG A 118 3.86 22.64 -2.88
N THR A 119 2.95 22.97 -3.77
CA THR A 119 3.25 23.92 -4.85
C THR A 119 2.09 24.88 -5.00
N CYS A 120 2.04 25.84 -4.08
CA CYS A 120 1.62 27.18 -4.44
C CYS A 120 2.82 27.83 -5.15
N VAL A 121 2.74 27.99 -6.46
CA VAL A 121 3.36 29.12 -7.15
C VAL A 121 2.31 29.67 -8.11
N MET A 122 1.72 30.75 -7.66
CA MET A 122 1.02 31.73 -8.47
C MET A 122 2.06 32.45 -9.34
N CYS A 123 1.96 32.31 -10.66
CA CYS A 123 2.41 33.28 -11.66
C CYS A 123 1.59 33.02 -12.94
#